data_AF-L5NM07-F1
#
_entry.id   AF-L5NM07-F1
#
_cell.length_a   1.000
_cell.length_b   1.000
_cell.length_c   1.000
_cell.angle_alpha   90.00
_cell.angle_beta   90.00
_cell.angle_gamma   90.00
#
_symmetry.space_group_name_H-M   'P 1'
#
loop_
_entity.id
_entity.type
_entity.pdbx_description
1 polymer ?
#
loop_
_entity_poly.entity_id
_entity_poly.type
_entity_poly.pdbx_seq_one_letter_code
_entity_poly.pdbx_strand_id
1 'polypeptide(L)'
;VAAAPAWPSPLSDLFVSFTTDDGFGFPSGHALGTTVVYGAAVSLLDVWDRRRRLVAAAVVVGIVSLSRVFLGVHYGVDIVVGVLLGLGFLKAVSVVAAADDPDATGHLDPARLFAIAAGLSVLALAVVFATGLSGHTENAAAALGGSLGGLLGWTRLAGHESLPTLSPPVALVAFLGAGGLWVGVDVADASVPVTVLVTAAVVAFILVAPRIQGRLGLGNATRRAD
;
A
#
# COMPACT_ATOMS: atom_id res chain seq x y z
N VAL A 1 -2.17 -14.14 -22.18
CA VAL A 1 -1.02 -14.05 -21.24
C VAL A 1 0.27 -14.22 -22.03
N ALA A 2 1.21 -13.28 -21.89
CA ALA A 2 2.54 -13.36 -22.49
C ALA A 2 3.31 -14.56 -21.95
N ALA A 3 4.09 -15.24 -22.79
CA ALA A 3 4.93 -16.34 -22.35
C ALA A 3 6.03 -15.82 -21.41
N ALA A 4 6.36 -16.61 -20.37
CA ALA A 4 7.50 -16.31 -19.51
C ALA A 4 8.78 -16.19 -20.37
N PRO A 5 9.64 -15.19 -20.12
CA PRO A 5 10.94 -15.12 -20.76
C PRO A 5 11.73 -16.41 -20.54
N ALA A 6 12.53 -16.83 -21.52
CA ALA A 6 13.42 -17.99 -21.42
C ALA A 6 14.64 -17.71 -20.53
N TRP A 7 14.42 -17.11 -19.36
CA TRP A 7 15.42 -16.84 -18.34
C TRP A 7 15.61 -18.09 -17.46
N PRO A 8 16.81 -18.28 -16.88
CA PRO A 8 17.03 -19.36 -15.93
C PRO A 8 16.26 -19.12 -14.62
N SER A 9 15.80 -20.19 -13.98
CA SER A 9 15.32 -20.12 -12.59
C SER A 9 16.42 -19.58 -11.66
N PRO A 10 16.08 -18.75 -10.66
CA PRO A 10 14.73 -18.40 -10.22
C PRO A 10 14.10 -17.18 -10.94
N LEU A 11 14.77 -16.57 -11.92
CA LEU A 11 14.31 -15.32 -12.54
C LEU A 11 13.01 -15.48 -13.35
N SER A 12 12.84 -16.63 -14.02
CA SER A 12 11.60 -16.99 -14.69
C SER A 12 10.43 -17.12 -13.71
N ASP A 13 10.68 -17.76 -12.58
CA ASP A 13 9.66 -18.07 -11.57
C ASP A 13 9.21 -16.78 -10.88
N LEU A 14 10.18 -15.91 -10.60
CA LEU A 14 9.93 -14.57 -10.08
C LEU A 14 9.14 -13.70 -11.08
N PHE A 15 9.44 -13.78 -12.38
CA PHE A 15 8.67 -13.08 -13.40
C PHE A 15 7.22 -13.54 -13.43
N VAL A 16 6.97 -14.85 -13.41
CA VAL A 16 5.62 -15.42 -13.39
C VAL A 16 4.88 -14.93 -12.14
N SER A 17 5.48 -15.07 -10.96
CA SER A 17 4.90 -14.61 -9.68
C SER A 17 4.46 -13.14 -9.69
N PHE A 18 5.20 -12.23 -10.34
CA PHE A 18 4.80 -10.80 -10.41
C PHE A 18 3.85 -10.45 -11.55
N THR A 19 3.71 -11.32 -12.55
CA THR A 19 2.95 -11.01 -13.77
C THR A 19 1.62 -11.73 -13.85
N THR A 20 1.52 -12.93 -13.29
CA THR A 20 0.29 -13.71 -13.23
C THR A 20 -0.29 -13.67 -11.81
N ASP A 21 -1.61 -13.59 -11.73
CA ASP A 21 -2.36 -13.66 -10.48
C ASP A 21 -3.53 -14.63 -10.69
N ASP A 22 -3.85 -15.39 -9.65
CA ASP A 22 -4.86 -16.45 -9.66
C ASP A 22 -6.26 -15.89 -9.37
N GLY A 23 -6.34 -14.60 -9.03
CA GLY A 23 -7.56 -13.89 -8.71
C GLY A 23 -8.45 -13.55 -9.92
N PHE A 24 -9.60 -12.93 -9.64
CA PHE A 24 -10.49 -12.44 -10.68
C PHE A 24 -9.80 -11.36 -11.53
N GLY A 25 -9.72 -11.57 -12.85
CA GLY A 25 -9.09 -10.63 -13.78
C GLY A 25 -9.81 -9.30 -13.98
N PHE A 26 -10.99 -9.10 -13.40
CA PHE A 26 -11.74 -7.85 -13.48
C PHE A 26 -12.23 -7.40 -12.10
N PRO A 27 -12.12 -6.11 -11.76
CA PRO A 27 -11.40 -5.02 -12.46
C PRO A 27 -9.87 -5.11 -12.23
N SER A 28 -9.08 -4.32 -12.97
CA SER A 28 -7.63 -4.36 -12.79
C SER A 28 -7.19 -3.74 -11.45
N GLY A 29 -6.69 -4.58 -10.55
CA GLY A 29 -6.14 -4.15 -9.25
C GLY A 29 -4.90 -3.26 -9.37
N HIS A 30 -4.05 -3.48 -10.37
CA HIS A 30 -2.89 -2.63 -10.63
C HIS A 30 -3.27 -1.21 -11.06
N ALA A 31 -4.26 -1.10 -11.95
CA ALA A 31 -4.79 0.21 -12.39
C ALA A 31 -5.45 0.96 -11.22
N LEU A 32 -6.24 0.25 -10.40
CA LEU A 32 -6.85 0.81 -9.19
C LEU A 32 -5.79 1.27 -8.18
N GLY A 33 -4.88 0.38 -7.79
CA GLY A 33 -3.88 0.65 -6.75
C GLY A 33 -2.94 1.78 -7.11
N THR A 34 -2.44 1.81 -8.35
CA THR A 34 -1.60 2.93 -8.82
C THR A 34 -2.37 4.24 -8.88
N THR A 35 -3.63 4.22 -9.31
CA THR A 35 -4.50 5.41 -9.29
C THR A 35 -4.66 5.97 -7.88
N VAL A 36 -4.93 5.10 -6.90
CA VAL A 36 -5.07 5.51 -5.49
C VAL A 36 -3.75 6.08 -4.95
N VAL A 37 -2.64 5.36 -5.09
CA VAL A 37 -1.34 5.79 -4.53
C VAL A 37 -0.86 7.09 -5.15
N TYR A 38 -0.78 7.15 -6.49
CA TYR A 38 -0.25 8.34 -7.16
C TYR A 38 -1.25 9.49 -7.17
N GLY A 39 -2.56 9.22 -7.19
CA GLY A 39 -3.58 10.26 -7.03
C GLY A 39 -3.60 10.87 -5.63
N ALA A 40 -3.39 10.06 -4.57
CA ALA A 40 -3.20 10.57 -3.22
C ALA A 40 -1.93 11.43 -3.13
N ALA A 41 -0.82 10.99 -3.74
CA ALA A 41 0.43 11.74 -3.77
C ALA A 41 0.28 13.13 -4.40
N VAL A 42 -0.57 13.29 -5.44
CA VAL A 42 -0.89 14.61 -6.00
C VAL A 42 -1.48 15.56 -4.96
N SER A 43 -2.31 15.04 -4.04
CA SER A 43 -3.00 15.85 -3.03
C SER A 43 -2.15 16.09 -1.78
N LEU A 44 -1.33 15.11 -1.39
CA LEU A 44 -0.62 15.10 -0.11
C LEU A 44 0.82 15.63 -0.17
N LEU A 45 1.52 15.42 -1.29
CA LEU A 45 2.91 15.86 -1.42
C LEU A 45 2.97 17.28 -1.94
N ASP A 46 3.73 18.15 -1.28
CA ASP A 46 3.96 19.52 -1.72
C ASP A 46 5.24 19.66 -2.58
N VAL A 47 5.47 18.66 -3.43
CA VAL A 47 6.61 18.62 -4.35
C VAL A 47 6.10 18.99 -5.74
N TRP A 48 6.70 20.02 -6.35
CA TRP A 48 6.29 20.59 -7.64
C TRP A 48 4.88 21.22 -7.65
N ASP A 49 4.61 21.99 -8.69
CA ASP A 49 3.25 22.47 -8.94
C ASP A 49 2.29 21.31 -9.22
N ARG A 50 1.00 21.56 -8.96
CA ARG A 50 -0.06 20.55 -9.07
C ARG A 50 -0.16 19.94 -10.47
N ARG A 51 0.13 20.72 -11.52
CA ARG A 51 0.04 20.23 -12.90
C ARG A 51 1.14 19.21 -13.18
N ARG A 52 2.38 19.47 -12.73
CA ARG A 52 3.49 18.50 -12.85
C ARG A 52 3.20 17.22 -12.07
N ARG A 53 2.67 17.34 -10.84
CA ARG A 53 2.23 16.17 -10.04
C ARG A 53 1.18 15.33 -10.77
N LEU A 54 0.16 15.97 -11.34
CA LEU A 54 -0.88 15.29 -12.11
C LEU A 54 -0.33 14.57 -13.34
N VAL A 55 0.57 15.21 -14.09
CA VAL A 55 1.21 14.59 -15.26
C VAL A 55 2.05 13.40 -14.82
N ALA A 56 2.86 13.52 -13.77
CA ALA A 56 3.66 12.42 -13.26
C ALA A 56 2.78 11.23 -12.82
N ALA A 57 1.71 11.49 -12.08
CA ALA A 57 0.76 10.46 -11.68
C ALA A 57 0.11 9.77 -12.89
N ALA A 58 -0.36 10.55 -13.87
CA ALA A 58 -0.96 10.01 -15.09
C ALA A 58 0.01 9.15 -15.90
N VAL A 59 1.28 9.57 -16.00
CA VAL A 59 2.33 8.80 -16.69
C VAL A 59 2.56 7.46 -15.98
N VAL A 60 2.71 7.46 -14.66
CA VAL A 60 2.95 6.20 -13.92
C VAL A 60 1.75 5.27 -14.00
N VAL A 61 0.53 5.76 -13.78
CA VAL A 61 -0.70 4.98 -13.93
C VAL A 61 -0.82 4.43 -15.35
N GLY A 62 -0.51 5.24 -16.36
CA GLY A 62 -0.50 4.83 -17.77
C GLY A 62 0.50 3.71 -18.06
N ILE A 63 1.75 3.85 -17.60
CA ILE A 63 2.80 2.85 -17.79
C ILE A 63 2.43 1.52 -17.14
N VAL A 64 1.97 1.56 -15.87
CA VAL A 64 1.58 0.33 -15.16
C VAL A 64 0.33 -0.30 -15.79
N SER A 65 -0.66 0.50 -16.18
CA SER A 65 -1.86 -0.03 -16.84
C SER A 65 -1.53 -0.68 -18.18
N LEU A 66 -0.68 -0.02 -18.97
CA LEU A 66 -0.27 -0.50 -20.28
C LEU A 66 0.58 -1.79 -20.17
N SER A 67 1.41 -1.91 -19.14
CA SER A 67 2.17 -3.16 -18.91
C SER A 67 1.24 -4.36 -18.73
N ARG A 68 0.09 -4.20 -18.06
CA ARG A 68 -0.88 -5.28 -17.89
C ARG A 68 -1.55 -5.70 -19.20
N VAL A 69 -1.85 -4.74 -20.07
CA VAL A 69 -2.39 -5.04 -21.41
C VAL A 69 -1.34 -5.78 -22.25
N PHE A 70 -0.08 -5.34 -22.22
CA PHE A 70 1.01 -6.00 -22.94
C PHE A 70 1.30 -7.42 -22.43
N LEU A 71 1.23 -7.64 -21.12
CA LEU A 71 1.33 -8.97 -20.52
C LEU A 71 0.11 -9.85 -20.85
N GLY A 72 -0.95 -9.28 -21.41
CA GLY A 72 -2.15 -9.99 -21.83
C GLY A 72 -2.89 -10.61 -20.65
N VAL A 73 -2.89 -9.92 -19.51
CA VAL A 73 -3.58 -10.32 -18.25
C VAL A 73 -4.82 -9.46 -17.97
N HIS A 74 -4.96 -8.33 -18.67
CA HIS A 74 -6.14 -7.46 -18.60
C HIS A 74 -6.50 -6.90 -19.97
N TYR A 75 -7.79 -6.68 -20.19
CA TYR A 75 -8.34 -5.91 -21.29
C TYR A 75 -8.41 -4.42 -20.93
N GLY A 76 -8.55 -3.57 -21.95
CA GLY A 76 -8.69 -2.11 -21.75
C GLY A 76 -9.86 -1.72 -20.86
N VAL A 77 -10.96 -2.49 -20.88
CA VAL A 77 -12.11 -2.25 -20.00
C VAL A 77 -11.77 -2.48 -18.52
N ASP A 78 -10.99 -3.51 -18.20
CA ASP A 78 -10.55 -3.82 -16.83
C ASP A 78 -9.71 -2.67 -16.26
N ILE A 79 -8.89 -2.05 -17.12
CA ILE A 79 -8.09 -0.86 -16.80
C ILE A 79 -8.99 0.34 -16.53
N VAL A 80 -9.90 0.67 -17.46
CA VAL A 80 -10.79 1.82 -17.32
C VAL A 80 -11.61 1.72 -16.04
N VAL A 81 -12.20 0.55 -15.76
CA VAL A 81 -12.97 0.34 -14.54
C VAL A 81 -12.07 0.41 -13.31
N GLY A 82 -10.86 -0.18 -13.34
CA GLY A 82 -9.90 -0.07 -12.25
C GLY A 82 -9.53 1.38 -11.91
N VAL A 83 -9.24 2.20 -12.92
CA VAL A 83 -8.96 3.64 -12.74
C VAL A 83 -10.17 4.38 -12.16
N LEU A 84 -11.37 4.14 -12.71
CA LEU A 84 -12.59 4.78 -12.21
C LEU A 84 -12.87 4.43 -10.75
N LEU A 85 -12.67 3.18 -10.35
CA LEU A 85 -12.79 2.74 -8.96
C LEU A 85 -11.73 3.39 -8.07
N GLY A 86 -10.49 3.51 -8.53
CA GLY A 86 -9.43 4.21 -7.81
C GLY A 86 -9.73 5.70 -7.59
N LEU A 87 -10.25 6.39 -8.62
CA LEU A 87 -10.70 7.77 -8.51
C LEU A 87 -11.91 7.91 -7.58
N GLY A 88 -12.86 6.99 -7.66
CA GLY A 88 -14.02 6.92 -6.76
C GLY A 88 -13.59 6.73 -5.30
N PHE A 89 -12.61 5.87 -5.05
CA PHE A 89 -12.03 5.67 -3.73
C PHE A 89 -11.38 6.95 -3.19
N LEU A 90 -10.54 7.62 -3.99
CA LEU A 90 -9.95 8.91 -3.61
C LEU A 90 -11.02 9.97 -3.31
N LYS A 91 -12.09 9.99 -4.10
CA LYS A 91 -13.23 10.88 -3.83
C LYS A 91 -13.89 10.54 -2.51
N ALA A 92 -14.13 9.26 -2.21
CA ALA A 92 -14.70 8.83 -0.93
C ALA A 92 -13.81 9.24 0.26
N VAL A 93 -12.49 9.05 0.15
CA VAL A 93 -11.53 9.51 1.16
C VAL A 93 -11.61 11.02 1.36
N SER A 94 -11.68 11.81 0.28
CA SER A 94 -11.81 13.27 0.39
C SER A 94 -13.13 13.71 1.05
N VAL A 95 -14.21 12.94 0.89
CA VAL A 95 -15.50 13.19 1.54
C VAL A 95 -15.42 12.85 3.03
N VAL A 96 -14.76 11.75 3.40
CA VAL A 96 -14.52 11.40 4.81
C VAL A 96 -13.66 12.48 5.48
N ALA A 97 -12.59 12.94 4.83
CA ALA A 97 -11.74 14.02 5.32
C ALA A 97 -12.54 15.32 5.55
N ALA A 98 -13.37 15.72 4.58
CA ALA A 98 -14.23 16.90 4.72
C ALA A 98 -15.27 16.78 5.85
N ALA A 99 -15.58 15.56 6.30
CA ALA A 99 -16.48 15.32 7.42
C ALA A 99 -15.77 15.30 8.79
N ASP A 100 -14.44 15.25 8.84
CA ASP A 100 -13.67 15.27 10.09
C ASP A 100 -13.61 16.70 10.69
N ASP A 101 -13.49 17.73 9.85
CA ASP A 101 -13.57 19.14 10.25
C ASP A 101 -14.14 20.01 9.10
N PRO A 102 -15.37 20.54 9.22
CA PRO A 102 -15.97 21.39 8.21
C PRO A 102 -15.24 22.73 7.99
N ASP A 103 -14.58 23.23 9.03
CA ASP A 103 -13.90 24.53 9.04
C ASP A 103 -12.41 24.41 8.66
N ALA A 104 -11.82 23.22 8.82
CA ALA A 104 -10.47 22.90 8.36
C ALA A 104 -10.49 22.06 7.07
N THR A 105 -10.90 22.67 5.96
CA THR A 105 -10.85 22.03 4.63
C THR A 105 -9.46 21.41 4.37
N GLY A 106 -9.40 20.08 4.31
CA GLY A 106 -8.15 19.34 4.09
C GLY A 106 -7.56 18.68 5.34
N HIS A 107 -8.18 18.83 6.52
CA HIS A 107 -7.87 17.95 7.65
C HIS A 107 -8.39 16.55 7.37
N LEU A 108 -7.53 15.55 7.49
CA LEU A 108 -7.87 14.15 7.35
C LEU A 108 -7.39 13.47 8.64
N ASP A 109 -8.27 12.79 9.37
CA ASP A 109 -7.86 11.93 10.48
C ASP A 109 -7.53 10.51 9.97
N PRO A 110 -6.24 10.12 9.91
CA PRO A 110 -5.89 8.77 9.47
C PRO A 110 -6.41 7.68 10.40
N ALA A 111 -6.67 7.95 11.68
CA ALA A 111 -7.22 6.96 12.60
C ALA A 111 -8.60 6.49 12.11
N ARG A 112 -9.46 7.42 11.68
CA ARG A 112 -10.77 7.11 11.12
C ARG A 112 -10.66 6.25 9.86
N LEU A 113 -9.73 6.56 8.95
CA LEU A 113 -9.51 5.75 7.76
C LEU A 113 -9.02 4.34 8.09
N PHE A 114 -8.08 4.20 9.02
CA PHE A 114 -7.62 2.88 9.46
C PHE A 114 -8.73 2.08 10.15
N ALA A 115 -9.58 2.73 10.94
CA ALA A 115 -10.73 2.08 11.57
C ALA A 115 -11.77 1.60 10.54
N ILE A 116 -12.10 2.42 9.54
CA ILE A 116 -12.98 2.02 8.44
C ILE A 116 -12.36 0.86 7.67
N ALA A 117 -11.06 0.94 7.34
CA ALA A 117 -10.35 -0.11 6.63
C ALA A 117 -10.33 -1.43 7.43
N ALA A 118 -10.16 -1.37 8.75
CA ALA A 118 -10.24 -2.54 9.62
C ALA A 118 -11.64 -3.16 9.59
N GLY A 119 -12.69 -2.34 9.70
CA GLY A 119 -14.08 -2.82 9.59
C GLY A 119 -14.38 -3.50 8.25
N LEU A 120 -13.95 -2.89 7.14
CA LEU A 120 -14.07 -3.48 5.80
C LEU A 120 -13.26 -4.76 5.64
N SER A 121 -12.07 -4.84 6.25
CA SER A 121 -11.22 -6.03 6.19
C SER A 121 -11.80 -7.18 7.01
N VAL A 122 -12.42 -6.90 8.17
CA VAL A 122 -13.18 -7.91 8.93
C VAL A 122 -14.34 -8.44 8.10
N LEU A 123 -15.11 -7.56 7.45
CA LEU A 123 -16.20 -7.97 6.57
C LEU A 123 -15.69 -8.81 5.40
N ALA A 124 -14.60 -8.41 4.75
CA ALA A 124 -13.99 -9.15 3.66
C ALA A 124 -13.54 -10.54 4.11
N LEU A 125 -12.88 -10.64 5.26
CA LEU A 125 -12.44 -11.91 5.82
C LEU A 125 -13.64 -12.82 6.17
N ALA A 126 -14.71 -12.25 6.73
CA ALA A 126 -15.94 -12.97 7.01
C ALA A 126 -16.60 -13.51 5.73
N VAL A 127 -16.63 -12.71 4.66
CA VAL A 127 -17.12 -13.14 3.34
C VAL A 127 -16.26 -14.28 2.79
N VAL A 128 -14.93 -14.15 2.82
CA VAL A 128 -14.01 -15.19 2.33
C VAL A 128 -14.24 -16.52 3.05
N PHE A 129 -14.40 -16.51 4.37
CA PHE A 129 -14.73 -17.70 5.14
C PHE A 129 -16.13 -18.24 4.83
N ALA A 130 -17.13 -17.38 4.68
CA ALA A 130 -18.50 -17.79 4.40
C ALA A 130 -18.68 -18.39 3.00
N THR A 131 -17.93 -17.91 2.01
CA THR A 131 -18.03 -18.37 0.61
C THR A 131 -17.00 -19.43 0.24
N GLY A 132 -16.03 -19.71 1.11
CA GLY A 132 -14.97 -20.69 0.84
C GLY A 132 -13.95 -20.24 -0.21
N LEU A 133 -13.79 -18.93 -0.43
CA LEU A 133 -12.84 -18.35 -1.41
C LEU A 133 -11.40 -18.31 -0.84
N SER A 134 -10.89 -19.48 -0.45
CA SER A 134 -9.65 -19.63 0.34
C SER A 134 -8.43 -18.91 -0.24
N GLY A 135 -8.32 -18.80 -1.57
CA GLY A 135 -7.24 -18.07 -2.26
C GLY A 135 -7.18 -16.57 -1.98
N HIS A 136 -8.17 -15.98 -1.31
CA HIS A 136 -8.18 -14.56 -0.95
C HIS A 136 -8.01 -14.32 0.56
N THR A 137 -7.84 -15.39 1.35
CA THR A 137 -7.78 -15.31 2.81
C THR A 137 -6.56 -14.52 3.28
N GLU A 138 -5.41 -14.75 2.65
CA GLU A 138 -4.17 -14.05 2.98
C GLU A 138 -4.27 -12.55 2.72
N ASN A 139 -4.81 -12.14 1.56
CA ASN A 139 -5.02 -10.73 1.22
C ASN A 139 -5.95 -10.03 2.22
N ALA A 140 -7.05 -10.67 2.61
CA ALA A 140 -7.97 -10.13 3.61
C ALA A 140 -7.34 -10.06 5.01
N ALA A 141 -6.53 -11.07 5.38
CA ALA A 141 -5.78 -11.11 6.62
C ALA A 141 -4.71 -10.01 6.68
N ALA A 142 -3.95 -9.83 5.61
CA ALA A 142 -2.95 -8.78 5.47
C ALA A 142 -3.60 -7.38 5.52
N ALA A 143 -4.74 -7.17 4.86
CA ALA A 143 -5.49 -5.92 4.93
C ALA A 143 -5.97 -5.60 6.35
N LEU A 144 -6.47 -6.61 7.07
CA LEU A 144 -6.86 -6.47 8.48
C LEU A 144 -5.66 -6.17 9.36
N GLY A 145 -4.56 -6.91 9.21
CA GLY A 145 -3.31 -6.66 9.93
C GLY A 145 -2.80 -5.25 9.69
N GLY A 146 -2.67 -4.85 8.43
CA GLY A 146 -2.17 -3.53 8.06
C GLY A 146 -3.04 -2.38 8.58
N SER A 147 -4.36 -2.52 8.53
CA SER A 147 -5.27 -1.50 9.08
C SER A 147 -5.23 -1.42 10.61
N LEU A 148 -5.14 -2.55 11.32
CA LEU A 148 -4.97 -2.56 12.78
C LEU A 148 -3.60 -2.00 13.21
N GLY A 149 -2.54 -2.39 12.52
CA GLY A 149 -1.20 -1.87 12.72
C GLY A 149 -1.11 -0.37 12.44
N GLY A 150 -1.79 0.09 11.39
CA GLY A 150 -1.94 1.50 11.06
C GLY A 150 -2.68 2.27 12.15
N LEU A 151 -3.83 1.75 12.62
CA LEU A 151 -4.62 2.37 13.69
C LEU A 151 -3.82 2.47 15.00
N LEU A 152 -3.17 1.39 15.40
CA LEU A 152 -2.34 1.35 16.62
C LEU A 152 -1.12 2.27 16.49
N GLY A 153 -0.41 2.16 15.35
CA GLY A 153 0.75 2.97 15.03
C GLY A 153 0.41 4.45 15.07
N TRP A 154 -0.67 4.85 14.43
CA TRP A 154 -1.12 6.25 14.39
C TRP A 154 -1.59 6.77 15.74
N THR A 155 -2.48 6.05 16.43
CA THR A 155 -3.14 6.58 17.64
C THR A 155 -2.31 6.46 18.91
N ARG A 156 -1.38 5.50 18.99
CA ARG A 156 -0.65 5.18 20.22
C ARG A 156 0.85 5.38 20.12
N LEU A 157 1.43 5.29 18.92
CA LEU A 157 2.89 5.20 18.76
C LEU A 157 3.49 6.38 17.99
N ALA A 158 2.77 6.95 17.04
CA ALA A 158 3.11 8.18 16.36
C ALA A 158 2.70 9.36 17.25
N GLY A 159 3.68 10.10 17.77
CA GLY A 159 3.39 11.44 18.27
C GLY A 159 2.93 12.30 17.10
N HIS A 160 1.88 13.10 17.27
CA HIS A 160 1.31 14.00 16.23
C HIS A 160 2.23 15.18 15.85
N GLU A 161 3.53 15.01 16.05
CA GLU A 161 4.57 15.99 15.72
C GLU A 161 5.07 15.72 14.29
N SER A 162 5.53 16.76 13.60
CA SER A 162 6.18 16.61 12.30
C SER A 162 7.45 15.75 12.45
N LEU A 163 7.36 14.48 12.08
CA LEU A 163 8.48 13.54 12.17
C LEU A 163 9.50 13.81 11.05
N PRO A 164 10.81 13.68 11.33
CA PRO A 164 11.84 13.83 10.32
C PRO A 164 11.73 12.72 9.27
N THR A 165 12.14 12.99 8.04
CA THR A 165 12.28 11.92 7.02
C THR A 165 13.30 10.87 7.46
N LEU A 166 13.05 9.61 7.12
CA LEU A 166 14.04 8.55 7.33
C LEU A 166 15.32 8.85 6.53
N SER A 167 16.48 8.60 7.13
CA SER A 167 17.74 8.62 6.40
C SER A 167 17.79 7.44 5.43
N PRO A 168 18.45 7.56 4.26
CA PRO A 168 18.45 6.48 3.27
C PRO A 168 18.88 5.10 3.82
N PRO A 169 19.92 4.99 4.69
CA PRO A 169 20.28 3.70 5.27
C PRO A 169 19.17 3.11 6.17
N VAL A 170 18.53 3.94 6.99
CA VAL A 170 17.44 3.48 7.88
C VAL A 170 16.21 3.12 7.08
N ALA A 171 15.88 3.90 6.04
CA ALA A 171 14.80 3.59 5.11
C ALA A 171 15.04 2.25 4.40
N LEU A 172 16.27 1.98 3.96
CA LEU A 172 16.63 0.70 3.34
C LEU A 172 16.50 -0.47 4.31
N VAL A 173 17.02 -0.34 5.54
CA VAL A 173 16.90 -1.39 6.57
C VAL A 173 15.43 -1.63 6.92
N ALA A 174 14.64 -0.57 7.07
CA ALA A 174 13.20 -0.67 7.33
C ALA A 174 12.47 -1.36 6.19
N PHE A 175 12.79 -1.01 4.94
CA PHE A 175 12.24 -1.63 3.73
C PHE A 175 12.59 -3.13 3.66
N LEU A 176 13.86 -3.49 3.85
CA LEU A 176 14.32 -4.87 3.81
C LEU A 176 13.73 -5.71 4.95
N GLY A 177 13.62 -5.12 6.16
CA GLY A 177 13.02 -5.80 7.31
C GLY A 177 11.52 -6.03 7.11
N ALA A 178 10.78 -5.01 6.67
CA ALA A 178 9.36 -5.11 6.37
C ALA A 178 9.09 -6.11 5.24
N GLY A 179 9.83 -5.98 4.13
CA GLY A 179 9.72 -6.87 2.98
C GLY A 179 10.11 -8.30 3.29
N GLY A 180 11.22 -8.50 4.01
CA GLY A 180 11.69 -9.84 4.41
C GLY A 180 10.71 -10.54 5.36
N LEU A 181 10.08 -9.80 6.27
CA LEU A 181 9.05 -10.37 7.16
C LEU A 181 7.79 -10.76 6.37
N TRP A 182 7.44 -9.99 5.34
CA TRP A 182 6.32 -10.31 4.46
C TRP A 182 6.60 -11.55 3.61
N VAL A 183 7.78 -11.62 2.96
CA VAL A 183 8.24 -12.81 2.23
C VAL A 183 8.28 -14.04 3.15
N GLY A 184 8.67 -13.87 4.42
CA GLY A 184 8.68 -14.95 5.40
C GLY A 184 7.28 -15.48 5.73
N VAL A 185 6.24 -14.63 5.72
CA VAL A 185 4.85 -15.05 5.92
C VAL A 185 4.32 -15.84 4.74
N ASP A 186 4.57 -15.32 3.53
CA ASP A 186 4.17 -15.93 2.25
C ASP A 186 4.82 -17.30 2.07
N VAL A 187 6.15 -17.39 2.21
CA VAL A 187 6.90 -18.65 2.05
C VAL A 187 6.55 -19.69 3.13
N ALA A 188 6.10 -19.25 4.31
CA ALA A 188 5.76 -20.16 5.41
C ALA A 188 4.29 -20.63 5.37
N ASP A 189 3.49 -20.22 4.37
CA ASP A 189 2.05 -20.46 4.32
C ASP A 189 1.37 -20.14 5.67
N ALA A 190 1.70 -18.96 6.22
CA ALA A 190 1.38 -18.67 7.61
C ALA A 190 -0.14 -18.66 7.86
N SER A 191 -0.55 -19.15 9.02
CA SER A 191 -1.97 -19.10 9.43
C SER A 191 -2.49 -17.66 9.48
N VAL A 192 -3.80 -17.48 9.23
CA VAL A 192 -4.47 -16.17 9.25
C VAL A 192 -4.11 -15.29 10.45
N PRO A 193 -4.11 -15.78 11.71
CA PRO A 193 -3.71 -14.96 12.86
C PRO A 193 -2.26 -14.48 12.77
N VAL A 194 -1.35 -15.29 12.25
CA VAL A 194 0.06 -14.94 12.09
C VAL A 194 0.21 -13.86 11.02
N THR A 195 -0.44 -14.01 9.85
CA THR A 195 -0.45 -12.97 8.81
C THR A 195 -0.96 -11.64 9.33
N VAL A 196 -2.11 -11.65 10.05
CA VAL A 196 -2.66 -10.42 10.67
C VAL A 196 -1.65 -9.77 11.62
N LEU A 197 -1.06 -10.55 12.54
CA LEU A 197 -0.11 -10.03 13.53
C LEU A 197 1.15 -9.48 12.90
N VAL A 198 1.72 -10.20 11.94
CA VAL A 198 2.94 -9.80 11.23
C VAL A 198 2.69 -8.53 10.42
N THR A 199 1.63 -8.48 9.60
CA THR A 199 1.34 -7.28 8.80
C THR A 199 1.01 -6.08 9.70
N ALA A 200 0.34 -6.30 10.84
CA ALA A 200 0.12 -5.25 11.84
C ALA A 200 1.45 -4.71 12.40
N ALA A 201 2.38 -5.60 12.76
CA ALA A 201 3.70 -5.20 13.25
C ALA A 201 4.50 -4.43 12.18
N VAL A 202 4.46 -4.88 10.92
CA VAL A 202 5.12 -4.18 9.80
C VAL A 202 4.58 -2.76 9.63
N VAL A 203 3.26 -2.60 9.53
CA VAL A 203 2.67 -1.27 9.30
C VAL A 203 2.86 -0.35 10.50
N ALA A 204 2.70 -0.86 11.72
CA ALA A 204 2.99 -0.09 12.93
C ALA A 204 4.46 0.36 12.98
N PHE A 205 5.39 -0.53 12.61
CA PHE A 205 6.81 -0.20 12.53
C PHE A 205 7.09 0.89 11.50
N ILE A 206 6.53 0.82 10.29
CA ILE A 206 6.70 1.83 9.24
C ILE A 206 6.29 3.23 9.76
N LEU A 207 5.15 3.33 10.45
CA LEU A 207 4.66 4.60 10.99
C LEU A 207 5.55 5.17 12.10
N VAL A 208 6.23 4.32 12.87
CA VAL A 208 6.99 4.73 14.06
C VAL A 208 8.50 4.83 13.80
N ALA A 209 8.99 4.24 12.70
CA ALA A 209 10.40 4.22 12.32
C ALA A 209 11.06 5.61 12.33
N PRO A 210 10.44 6.70 11.84
CA PRO A 210 11.01 8.05 11.93
C PRO A 210 11.33 8.50 13.36
N ARG A 211 10.45 8.15 14.31
CA ARG A 211 10.62 8.47 15.73
C ARG A 211 11.73 7.64 16.36
N ILE A 212 11.81 6.36 16.00
CA ILE A 212 12.89 5.47 16.45
C ILE A 212 14.25 6.00 15.99
N GLN A 213 14.37 6.39 14.72
CA GLN A 213 15.58 7.02 14.17
C GLN A 213 15.98 8.26 14.99
N GLY A 214 15.02 9.15 15.29
CA GLY A 214 15.26 10.34 16.09
C GLY A 214 15.78 10.02 17.49
N ARG A 215 15.18 9.03 18.18
CA ARG A 215 15.62 8.59 19.52
C ARG A 215 16.99 7.93 19.52
N LEU A 216 17.33 7.19 18.46
CA LEU A 216 18.61 6.52 18.32
C LEU A 216 19.73 7.42 17.78
N GLY A 217 19.42 8.67 17.40
CA GLY A 217 20.41 9.63 16.88
C GLY A 217 20.96 9.27 15.49
N LEU A 218 20.32 8.35 14.76
CA LEU A 218 20.83 7.79 13.49
C LEU A 218 20.68 8.76 12.29
N GLY A 219 20.01 9.90 12.47
CA GLY A 219 19.77 10.89 11.41
C GLY A 219 20.83 12.00 11.26
N ASN A 220 21.78 12.12 12.20
CA ASN A 220 22.68 13.28 12.29
C ASN A 220 24.12 13.05 11.78
N ALA A 221 24.44 11.87 11.25
CA ALA A 221 25.82 11.54 10.86
C ALA A 221 26.36 12.38 9.69
N THR A 222 25.50 13.00 8.88
CA THR A 222 25.91 13.82 7.72
C THR A 222 26.06 15.32 8.01
N ARG A 223 25.75 15.79 9.22
CA ARG A 223 25.80 17.24 9.56
C ARG A 223 27.02 17.67 10.39
N ARG A 224 27.97 16.77 10.67
CA ARG A 224 29.18 17.05 11.48
C ARG A 224 30.47 17.17 10.64
N ALA A 225 30.37 17.24 9.31
CA ALA A 225 31.52 17.25 8.41
C ALA A 225 31.72 18.58 7.65
N ASP A 226 31.05 19.66 8.07
CA ASP A 226 31.22 21.01 7.53
C ASP A 226 31.72 21.98 8.62
#